data_AF-A0A9D7YBT8-F1
#
_entry.id   AF-A0A9D7YBT8-F1
#
_cell.length_a   1.000
_cell.length_b   1.000
_cell.length_c   1.000
_cell.angle_alpha   90.00
_cell.angle_beta   90.00
_cell.angle_gamma   90.00
#
_symmetry.space_group_name_H-M   'P 1'
#
loop_
_entity.id
_entity.type
_entity.pdbx_description
1 polymer ?
#
loop_
_entity_poly.entity_id
_entity_poly.type
_entity_poly.pdbx_seq_one_letter_code
_entity_poly.pdbx_strand_id
1 'polypeptide(L)'
;MDIEFEKYKGIHPGIVLDRILRKEAISKRPFALSIGEHPQTLNAITKGKRRMNIPFSLKAENKLGLPEGTLSLLQTYFEIEQEKKSQFKITPDFNIIRKTIFWDTDIEKLDWVSHQNAVIQRVMERGNEEEKKEIIRFYNLNI
;
A
#
# COMPACT_ATOMS: atom_id res chain seq x y z
N MET A 1 -7.71 -16.87 5.91
CA MET A 1 -6.67 -16.75 4.87
C MET A 1 -5.52 -17.64 5.29
N ASP A 2 -5.05 -18.48 4.37
CA ASP A 2 -3.93 -19.37 4.64
C ASP A 2 -2.62 -18.59 4.84
N ILE A 3 -1.75 -19.13 5.70
CA ILE A 3 -0.43 -18.57 6.04
C ILE A 3 0.40 -18.27 4.79
N GLU A 4 0.25 -19.06 3.73
CA GLU A 4 0.98 -18.87 2.47
C GLU A 4 0.74 -17.49 1.84
N PHE A 5 -0.47 -16.93 1.98
CA PHE A 5 -0.85 -15.68 1.33
C PHE A 5 -0.59 -14.44 2.19
N GLU A 6 -0.28 -14.60 3.48
CA GLU A 6 -0.03 -13.47 4.37
C GLU A 6 1.16 -12.61 3.94
N LYS A 7 2.19 -13.22 3.34
CA LYS A 7 3.36 -12.52 2.80
C LYS A 7 3.04 -11.55 1.66
N TYR A 8 1.82 -11.59 1.11
CA TYR A 8 1.38 -10.71 0.03
C TYR A 8 0.49 -9.55 0.51
N LYS A 9 0.27 -9.41 1.83
CA LYS A 9 -0.47 -8.26 2.38
C LYS A 9 0.17 -6.95 1.91
N GLY A 10 -0.64 -6.00 1.45
CA GLY A 10 -0.18 -4.73 0.90
C GLY A 10 0.21 -4.74 -0.58
N ILE A 11 0.17 -5.89 -1.26
CA ILE A 11 0.40 -6.03 -2.70
C ILE A 11 -0.96 -6.19 -3.41
N HIS A 12 -1.15 -5.51 -4.54
CA HIS A 12 -2.38 -5.62 -5.32
C HIS A 12 -2.66 -7.10 -5.68
N PRO A 13 -3.82 -7.67 -5.32
CA PRO A 13 -4.10 -9.11 -5.47
C PRO A 13 -4.07 -9.57 -6.93
N GLY A 14 -4.35 -8.68 -7.88
CA GLY A 14 -4.16 -8.97 -9.31
C GLY A 14 -2.72 -9.32 -9.70
N ILE A 15 -1.70 -8.73 -9.06
CA ILE A 15 -0.29 -9.06 -9.30
C ILE A 15 0.01 -10.46 -8.75
N VAL A 16 -0.53 -10.78 -7.58
CA VAL A 16 -0.43 -12.11 -6.97
C VAL A 16 -1.11 -13.15 -7.86
N LEU A 17 -2.31 -12.86 -8.36
CA LEU A 17 -3.01 -13.69 -9.33
C LEU A 17 -2.20 -13.91 -10.61
N ASP A 18 -1.56 -12.88 -11.16
CA ASP A 18 -0.67 -13.04 -12.34
C ASP A 18 0.45 -14.04 -12.08
N ARG A 19 1.05 -13.96 -10.88
CA ARG A 19 2.11 -14.88 -10.47
C ARG A 19 1.61 -16.31 -10.35
N ILE A 20 0.45 -16.54 -9.74
CA ILE A 20 -0.16 -17.87 -9.63
C ILE A 20 -0.42 -18.45 -11.03
N LEU A 21 -1.07 -17.69 -11.92
CA LEU A 21 -1.36 -18.14 -13.28
C LEU A 21 -0.09 -18.53 -14.05
N ARG A 22 0.99 -17.74 -13.92
CA ARG A 22 2.28 -18.06 -14.55
C ARG A 22 2.94 -19.30 -13.97
N LYS A 23 2.88 -19.47 -12.63
CA LYS A 23 3.45 -20.64 -11.94
C LYS A 23 2.77 -21.93 -12.39
N GLU A 24 1.46 -21.89 -12.57
CA GLU A 24 0.65 -23.03 -13.02
C GLU A 24 0.59 -23.16 -14.56
N ALA A 25 1.38 -22.38 -15.31
CA ALA A 25 1.36 -22.32 -16.77
C ALA A 25 -0.03 -22.05 -17.39
N ILE A 26 -0.91 -21.38 -16.65
CA ILE A 26 -2.26 -21.02 -17.09
C ILE A 26 -2.22 -19.72 -17.89
N SER A 27 -2.69 -19.80 -19.14
CA SER A 27 -2.83 -18.62 -19.99
C SER A 27 -4.00 -17.73 -19.54
N LYS A 28 -3.77 -16.42 -19.45
CA LYS A 28 -4.76 -15.42 -18.99
C LYS A 28 -6.06 -15.44 -19.78
N ARG A 29 -5.98 -15.45 -21.11
CA ARG A 29 -7.19 -15.36 -21.96
C ARG A 29 -8.11 -16.58 -21.75
N PRO A 30 -7.63 -17.83 -21.84
CA PRO A 30 -8.42 -19.00 -21.46
C PRO A 30 -8.94 -18.95 -20.03
N PHE A 31 -8.12 -18.50 -19.08
CA PHE A 31 -8.54 -18.38 -17.67
C PHE A 31 -9.73 -17.42 -17.52
N ALA A 32 -9.64 -16.22 -18.08
CA ALA A 32 -10.72 -15.23 -18.03
C ALA A 32 -12.04 -15.80 -18.58
N LEU A 33 -11.98 -16.43 -19.76
CA LEU A 33 -13.16 -17.05 -20.37
C LEU A 33 -13.72 -18.18 -19.49
N SER A 34 -12.86 -18.98 -18.86
CA SER A 34 -13.27 -20.08 -17.99
C SER A 34 -13.99 -19.63 -16.71
N ILE A 35 -13.79 -18.39 -16.29
CA ILE A 35 -14.51 -17.77 -15.15
C ILE A 35 -15.62 -16.82 -15.62
N GLY A 36 -15.94 -16.79 -16.92
CA GLY A 36 -16.97 -15.91 -17.46
C GLY A 36 -16.63 -14.42 -17.36
N GLU A 37 -15.35 -14.07 -17.42
CA GLU A 37 -14.84 -12.69 -17.38
C GLU A 37 -14.17 -12.31 -18.70
N HIS A 38 -14.19 -11.02 -19.04
CA HIS A 38 -13.54 -10.54 -20.25
C HIS A 38 -12.00 -10.57 -20.10
N PRO A 39 -11.22 -11.01 -21.11
CA PRO A 39 -9.75 -11.00 -21.03
C PRO A 39 -9.14 -9.62 -20.75
N GLN A 40 -9.79 -8.53 -21.20
CA GLN A 40 -9.34 -7.17 -20.87
C GLN A 40 -9.52 -6.85 -19.38
N THR A 41 -10.60 -7.33 -18.76
CA THR A 41 -10.86 -7.17 -17.32
C THR A 41 -9.75 -7.86 -16.52
N LEU A 42 -9.47 -9.13 -16.82
CA LEU A 42 -8.37 -9.86 -16.19
C LEU A 42 -7.01 -9.17 -16.43
N ASN A 43 -6.75 -8.68 -17.65
CA ASN A 43 -5.50 -7.98 -17.95
C ASN A 43 -5.34 -6.67 -17.16
N ALA A 44 -6.42 -5.90 -16.98
CA ALA A 44 -6.40 -4.68 -16.18
C ALA A 44 -6.16 -4.99 -14.70
N ILE A 45 -6.84 -6.03 -14.16
CA ILE A 45 -6.68 -6.49 -12.78
C ILE A 45 -5.24 -7.00 -12.54
N THR A 46 -4.73 -7.88 -13.42
CA THR A 46 -3.38 -8.45 -13.26
C THR A 46 -2.24 -7.44 -13.39
N LYS A 47 -2.51 -6.29 -14.02
CA LYS A 47 -1.58 -5.15 -14.07
C LYS A 47 -1.75 -4.17 -12.90
N GLY A 48 -2.64 -4.45 -11.94
CA GLY A 48 -2.95 -3.55 -10.83
C GLY A 48 -3.66 -2.26 -11.23
N LYS A 49 -4.19 -2.18 -12.46
CA LYS A 49 -4.89 -0.99 -12.98
C LYS A 49 -6.37 -0.96 -12.61
N ARG A 50 -6.91 -2.08 -12.15
CA ARG A 50 -8.32 -2.23 -11.78
C ARG A 50 -8.41 -3.04 -10.48
N ARG A 51 -9.23 -2.53 -9.55
CA ARG A 51 -9.62 -3.22 -8.33
C ARG A 51 -10.23 -4.59 -8.62
N MET A 52 -9.88 -5.59 -7.82
CA MET A 52 -10.56 -6.88 -7.83
C MET A 52 -11.85 -6.79 -7.00
N ASN A 53 -13.01 -7.03 -7.61
CA ASN A 53 -14.29 -7.04 -6.89
C ASN A 53 -14.60 -8.45 -6.35
N ILE A 54 -15.52 -8.54 -5.38
CA ILE A 54 -15.87 -9.80 -4.72
C ILE A 54 -16.32 -10.87 -5.73
N PRO A 55 -17.23 -10.59 -6.70
CA PRO A 55 -17.63 -11.61 -7.67
C PRO A 55 -16.46 -12.16 -8.49
N PHE A 56 -15.54 -11.31 -8.94
CA PHE A 56 -14.35 -11.75 -9.66
C PHE A 56 -13.46 -12.62 -8.77
N SER A 57 -13.19 -12.17 -7.53
CA SER A 57 -12.36 -12.90 -6.57
C SER A 57 -12.89 -14.30 -6.34
N LEU A 58 -14.18 -14.44 -6.04
CA LEU A 58 -14.79 -15.75 -5.75
C LEU A 58 -14.71 -16.70 -6.95
N LYS A 59 -14.95 -16.21 -8.16
CA LYS A 59 -14.83 -17.02 -9.39
C LYS A 59 -13.39 -17.47 -9.62
N ALA A 60 -12.42 -16.57 -9.43
CA ALA A 60 -11.00 -16.88 -9.60
C ALA A 60 -10.50 -17.87 -8.52
N GLU A 61 -10.89 -17.66 -7.26
CA GLU A 61 -10.57 -18.52 -6.14
C GLU A 61 -11.11 -19.93 -6.37
N ASN A 62 -12.40 -20.06 -6.70
CA ASN A 62 -13.02 -21.34 -7.02
C ASN A 62 -12.28 -22.06 -8.17
N LYS A 63 -11.97 -21.34 -9.25
CA LYS A 63 -11.29 -21.93 -10.42
C LYS A 63 -9.87 -22.40 -10.13
N LEU A 64 -9.18 -21.75 -9.18
CA LEU A 64 -7.81 -22.05 -8.79
C LEU A 64 -7.70 -22.93 -7.55
N GLY A 65 -8.82 -23.33 -6.94
CA GLY A 65 -8.83 -24.10 -5.70
C GLY A 65 -8.26 -23.32 -4.51
N LEU A 66 -8.37 -21.99 -4.51
CA LEU A 66 -7.92 -21.16 -3.39
C LEU A 66 -9.00 -21.12 -2.30
N PRO A 67 -8.61 -20.97 -1.02
CA PRO A 67 -9.57 -20.71 0.05
C PRO A 67 -10.40 -19.45 -0.24
N GLU A 68 -11.70 -19.54 0.04
CA GLU A 68 -12.63 -18.43 -0.15
C GLU A 68 -12.17 -17.17 0.59
N GLY A 69 -12.27 -16.02 -0.08
CA GLY A 69 -11.95 -14.72 0.49
C GLY A 69 -10.44 -14.40 0.51
N THR A 70 -9.58 -15.30 0.02
CA THR A 70 -8.12 -15.07 -0.04
C THR A 70 -7.77 -13.81 -0.84
N LEU A 71 -8.24 -13.69 -2.07
CA LEU A 71 -7.97 -12.55 -2.95
C LEU A 71 -8.71 -11.29 -2.47
N SER A 72 -9.93 -11.46 -1.93
CA SER A 72 -10.71 -10.35 -1.38
C SER A 72 -10.03 -9.72 -0.15
N LEU A 73 -9.50 -10.53 0.76
CA LEU A 73 -8.80 -10.02 1.93
C LEU A 73 -7.45 -9.39 1.55
N LEU A 74 -6.74 -9.93 0.54
CA LEU A 74 -5.56 -9.27 -0.03
C LEU A 74 -5.92 -7.91 -0.65
N GLN A 75 -7.07 -7.79 -1.33
CA GLN A 75 -7.58 -6.52 -1.85
C GLN A 75 -7.78 -5.51 -0.72
N THR A 76 -8.39 -5.95 0.40
CA THR A 76 -8.59 -5.11 1.58
C THR A 76 -7.26 -4.63 2.17
N TYR A 77 -6.28 -5.53 2.36
CA TYR A 77 -4.96 -5.12 2.86
C TYR A 77 -4.23 -4.18 1.91
N PHE A 78 -4.32 -4.41 0.61
CA PHE A 78 -3.77 -3.49 -0.39
C PHE A 78 -4.42 -2.11 -0.29
N GLU A 79 -5.74 -2.04 -0.14
CA GLU A 79 -6.46 -0.78 0.02
C GLU A 79 -6.07 -0.04 1.30
N ILE A 80 -5.91 -0.75 2.42
CA ILE A 80 -5.40 -0.17 3.67
C ILE A 80 -4.01 0.45 3.45
N GLU A 81 -3.10 -0.25 2.76
CA GLU A 81 -1.76 0.29 2.48
C GLU A 81 -1.79 1.48 1.52
N GLN A 82 -2.71 1.50 0.56
CA GLN A 82 -2.89 2.65 -0.32
C GLN A 82 -3.45 3.86 0.43
N GLU A 83 -4.35 3.64 1.39
CA GLU A 83 -4.91 4.71 2.22
C GLU A 83 -3.88 5.24 3.22
N LYS A 84 -3.03 4.38 3.80
CA LYS A 84 -1.88 4.85 4.57
C LYS A 84 -0.95 5.71 3.70
N LYS A 85 -0.75 5.31 2.43
CA LYS A 85 0.04 6.09 1.47
C LYS A 85 -0.55 7.43 1.08
N SER A 86 -1.87 7.55 0.99
CA SER A 86 -2.51 8.85 0.79
C SER A 86 -2.37 9.73 2.03
N GLN A 87 -2.39 9.14 3.23
CA GLN A 87 -2.11 9.86 4.48
C GLN A 87 -0.64 10.33 4.59
N PHE A 88 0.32 9.65 3.95
CA PHE A 88 1.73 10.08 3.90
C PHE A 88 1.97 11.38 3.11
N LYS A 89 0.93 12.01 2.53
CA LYS A 89 1.03 13.37 1.97
C LYS A 89 0.95 14.47 3.02
N ILE A 90 0.62 14.12 4.26
CA ILE A 90 0.61 15.08 5.37
C ILE A 90 2.07 15.38 5.70
N THR A 91 2.47 16.63 5.51
CA THR A 91 3.81 17.16 5.78
C THR A 91 3.69 18.33 6.75
N PRO A 92 4.70 18.57 7.62
CA PRO A 92 4.75 19.83 8.34
C PRO A 92 5.00 20.97 7.38
N ASP A 93 4.81 22.20 7.83
CA ASP A 93 5.13 23.37 7.04
C ASP A 93 6.64 23.49 6.82
N PHE A 94 7.09 23.21 5.60
CA PHE A 94 8.49 23.33 5.20
C PHE A 94 9.01 24.77 5.17
N ASN A 95 8.14 25.78 5.28
CA ASN A 95 8.59 27.15 5.52
C ASN A 95 9.09 27.35 6.96
N ILE A 96 8.63 26.52 7.90
CA ILE A 96 9.03 26.55 9.31
C ILE A 96 10.22 25.61 9.54
N ILE A 97 10.20 24.41 8.95
CA ILE A 97 11.26 23.40 9.13
C ILE A 97 12.44 23.63 8.19
N ARG A 98 13.61 24.02 8.71
CA ARG A 98 14.82 24.22 7.90
C ARG A 98 15.40 22.90 7.41
N LYS A 99 15.72 22.84 6.10
CA LYS A 99 16.37 21.69 5.46
C LYS A 99 17.67 21.24 6.14
N THR A 100 18.39 22.16 6.81
CA THR A 100 19.67 21.87 7.48
C THR A 100 19.58 20.86 8.62
N ILE A 101 18.41 20.72 9.29
CA ILE A 101 18.21 19.73 10.36
C ILE A 101 18.25 18.30 9.79
N PHE A 102 17.85 18.17 8.52
CA PHE A 102 17.77 16.93 7.75
C PHE A 102 18.85 16.92 6.65
N TRP A 103 20.08 17.33 6.96
CA TRP A 103 21.16 17.41 5.97
C TRP A 103 21.47 16.07 5.28
N ASP A 104 21.14 14.95 5.93
CA ASP A 104 21.30 13.57 5.48
C ASP A 104 20.03 12.99 4.84
N THR A 105 18.92 13.73 4.75
CA THR A 105 17.61 13.21 4.35
C THR A 105 16.85 14.20 3.47
N ASP A 106 16.35 13.74 2.33
CA ASP A 106 15.47 14.54 1.48
C ASP A 106 14.09 14.69 2.15
N ILE A 107 13.83 15.85 2.76
CA ILE A 107 12.61 16.13 3.53
C ILE A 107 11.33 16.04 2.70
N GLU A 108 11.43 16.25 1.38
CA GLU A 108 10.29 16.22 0.46
C GLU A 108 9.87 14.78 0.14
N LYS A 109 10.75 13.81 0.38
CA LYS A 109 10.51 12.36 0.17
C LYS A 109 10.42 11.59 1.48
N LEU A 110 10.62 12.25 2.62
CA LEU A 110 10.54 11.63 3.94
C LEU A 110 9.12 11.17 4.22
N ASP A 111 8.96 9.92 4.65
CA ASP A 111 7.71 9.44 5.22
C ASP A 111 7.60 9.95 6.66
N TRP A 112 6.90 11.08 6.81
CA TRP A 112 6.68 11.78 8.06
C TRP A 112 5.87 10.97 9.08
N VAL A 113 5.09 9.97 8.66
CA VAL A 113 4.32 9.15 9.59
C VAL A 113 5.17 7.97 10.07
N SER A 114 5.77 7.21 9.15
CA SER A 114 6.55 6.02 9.50
C SER A 114 7.80 6.37 10.31
N HIS A 115 8.37 7.56 10.11
CA HIS A 115 9.56 8.03 10.83
C HIS A 115 9.26 9.01 11.96
N GLN A 116 8.00 9.09 12.42
CA GLN A 116 7.56 10.05 13.45
C GLN A 116 8.53 10.17 14.64
N ASN A 117 8.89 9.05 15.27
CA ASN A 117 9.76 9.07 16.45
C ASN A 117 11.15 9.65 16.14
N ALA A 118 11.75 9.27 15.01
CA ALA A 118 13.06 9.76 14.60
C ALA A 118 13.03 11.25 14.22
N VAL A 119 11.95 11.69 13.56
CA VAL A 119 11.71 13.09 13.22
C VAL A 119 11.53 13.95 14.47
N ILE A 120 10.65 13.53 15.39
CA ILE A 120 10.38 14.25 16.64
C ILE A 120 11.68 14.40 17.42
N GLN A 121 12.40 13.30 17.64
CA GLN A 121 13.65 13.33 18.37
C GLN A 121 14.66 14.30 17.71
N ARG A 122 14.84 14.20 16.39
CA ARG A 122 15.78 15.05 15.64
C ARG A 122 15.44 16.54 15.76
N VAL A 123 14.16 16.92 15.62
CA VAL A 123 13.74 18.32 15.73
C VAL A 123 13.79 18.82 17.18
N MET A 124 13.45 17.97 18.16
CA MET A 124 13.58 18.35 19.58
C MET A 124 15.03 18.61 19.99
N GLU A 125 15.98 17.83 19.47
CA GLU A 125 17.41 17.98 19.77
C GLU A 125 18.08 19.14 19.02
N ARG A 126 17.69 19.40 17.77
CA ARG A 126 18.46 20.28 16.85
C ARG A 126 17.66 21.47 16.31
N GLY A 127 16.35 21.49 16.51
CA GLY A 127 15.45 22.53 16.04
C GLY A 127 15.39 23.74 16.96
N ASN A 128 15.00 24.87 16.39
CA ASN A 128 14.65 26.09 17.10
C ASN A 128 13.21 25.99 17.66
N GLU A 129 12.77 27.01 18.40
CA GLU A 129 11.47 27.00 19.05
C GLU A 129 10.27 26.99 18.09
N GLU A 130 10.40 27.58 16.89
CA GLU A 130 9.35 27.54 15.87
C GLU A 130 9.23 26.14 15.24
N GLU A 131 10.37 25.51 14.96
CA GLU A 131 10.47 24.15 14.41
C GLU A 131 9.89 23.12 15.38
N LYS A 132 10.19 23.25 16.68
CA LYS A 132 9.60 22.39 17.72
C LYS A 132 8.08 22.58 17.79
N LYS A 133 7.59 23.82 17.83
CA LYS A 133 6.14 24.10 17.84
C LYS A 133 5.43 23.52 16.62
N GLU A 134 6.05 23.61 15.45
CA GLU A 134 5.49 23.04 14.23
C GLU A 134 5.41 21.51 14.30
N ILE A 135 6.45 20.83 14.77
CA ILE A 135 6.41 19.36 14.95
C ILE A 135 5.39 18.93 16.00
N ILE A 136 5.25 19.69 17.10
CA ILE A 136 4.23 19.45 18.12
C ILE A 136 2.83 19.58 17.53
N ARG A 137 2.56 20.64 16.75
CA ARG A 137 1.30 20.85 16.03
C ARG A 137 1.06 19.73 15.02
N PHE A 138 2.05 19.42 14.20
CA PHE A 138 1.95 18.46 13.12
C PHE A 138 1.60 17.06 13.61
N TYR A 139 2.23 16.60 14.71
CA TYR A 139 1.95 15.28 15.30
C TYR A 139 0.92 15.30 16.44
N ASN A 140 0.32 16.46 16.75
CA ASN A 140 -0.57 16.65 17.90
C ASN A 140 0.01 16.08 19.21
N LEU A 141 1.27 16.40 19.50
CA LEU A 141 1.92 15.94 20.73
C LEU A 141 1.36 16.70 21.94
N ASN A 142 1.02 15.97 23.00
CA ASN A 142 0.68 16.55 24.28
C ASN A 142 1.96 16.62 25.13
N ILE A 143 2.62 17.78 25.13
CA ILE A 143 3.85 18.06 25.88
C ILE A 143 3.61 19.24 26.81
#